data_AF-A0A8B0SX88-F1
#
_entry.id   AF-A0A8B0SX88-F1
#
_cell.length_a   1.000
_cell.length_b   1.000
_cell.length_c   1.000
_cell.angle_alpha   90.00
_cell.angle_beta   90.00
_cell.angle_gamma   90.00
#
_symmetry.space_group_name_H-M   'P 1'
#
loop_
_entity.id
_entity.type
_entity.pdbx_description
1 polymer ?
#
loop_
_entity_poly.entity_id
_entity_poly.type
_entity_poly.pdbx_seq_one_letter_code
_entity_poly.pdbx_strand_id
1 'polypeptide(L)'
;MDVAAQCFLNSLVRETKDWRLTEYQPTQLIIPLGEQQALHFRVAYFSPTQHHRFEFPARLVTASGSHPVDFATLSRLIVDKLQHQLLLPATSCETFHQRVMESHAHTQQAIDARHDWAALREKKR
;
A
#
# COMPACT_ATOMS: atom_id res chain seq x y z
N MET A 1 4.91 -4.84 -11.08
CA MET A 1 4.83 -3.78 -10.04
C MET A 1 3.40 -3.74 -9.57
N ASP A 2 3.15 -3.77 -8.25
CA ASP A 2 1.78 -3.68 -7.72
C ASP A 2 1.28 -2.23 -7.80
N VAL A 3 0.59 -1.92 -8.91
CA VAL A 3 0.11 -0.56 -9.21
C VAL A 3 -0.99 -0.14 -8.25
N ALA A 4 -1.87 -1.07 -7.86
CA ALA A 4 -2.96 -0.77 -6.94
C ALA A 4 -2.42 -0.43 -5.54
N ALA A 5 -1.44 -1.20 -5.04
CA ALA A 5 -0.80 -0.90 -3.77
C ALA A 5 -0.05 0.44 -3.80
N GLN A 6 0.61 0.75 -4.94
CA GLN A 6 1.30 2.01 -5.16
C GLN A 6 0.33 3.22 -5.12
N CYS A 7 -0.83 3.11 -5.79
CA CYS A 7 -1.86 4.14 -5.79
C CYS A 7 -2.48 4.31 -4.40
N PHE A 8 -2.85 3.22 -3.75
CA PHE A 8 -3.40 3.23 -2.40
C PHE A 8 -2.48 3.97 -1.43
N LEU A 9 -1.18 3.64 -1.43
CA LEU A 9 -0.23 4.25 -0.51
C LEU A 9 0.03 5.73 -0.81
N ASN A 10 0.11 6.12 -2.09
CA ASN A 10 0.23 7.53 -2.46
C ASN A 10 -1.00 8.35 -2.02
N SER A 11 -2.21 7.82 -2.18
CA SER A 11 -3.42 8.45 -1.67
C SER A 11 -3.39 8.53 -0.14
N LEU A 12 -3.02 7.46 0.55
CA LEU A 12 -2.94 7.46 2.02
C LEU A 12 -1.95 8.51 2.55
N VAL A 13 -0.76 8.59 1.97
CA VAL A 13 0.29 9.54 2.36
C VAL A 13 -0.13 10.99 2.12
N ARG A 14 -0.93 11.24 1.07
CA ARG A 14 -1.46 12.57 0.76
C ARG A 14 -2.57 13.01 1.72
N GLU A 15 -3.45 12.08 2.10
CA GLU A 15 -4.62 12.36 2.93
C GLU A 15 -4.33 12.28 4.45
N THR A 16 -3.22 11.66 4.84
CA THR A 16 -2.83 11.50 6.25
C THR A 16 -1.49 12.16 6.54
N LYS A 17 -1.20 12.43 7.81
CA LYS A 17 0.07 13.01 8.27
C LYS A 17 0.81 12.14 9.28
N ASP A 18 0.24 10.99 9.64
CA ASP A 18 0.80 10.09 10.65
C ASP A 18 1.74 9.06 10.00
N TRP A 19 2.78 9.59 9.39
CA TRP A 19 3.85 8.84 8.76
C TRP A 19 5.13 9.69 8.80
N ARG A 20 6.28 9.03 8.66
CA ARG A 20 7.58 9.71 8.59
C ARG A 20 8.46 9.10 7.52
N LEU A 21 9.38 9.88 6.99
CA LEU A 21 10.43 9.41 6.10
C LEU A 21 11.74 9.35 6.86
N THR A 22 12.51 8.28 6.64
CA THR A 22 13.88 8.21 7.17
C THR A 22 14.82 9.06 6.33
N GLU A 23 15.72 9.77 7.00
CA GLU A 23 16.73 10.61 6.34
C GLU A 23 17.91 9.78 5.80
N TYR A 24 18.08 8.54 6.29
CA TYR A 24 19.15 7.64 5.89
C TYR A 24 18.76 6.74 4.70
N GLN A 25 19.77 6.35 3.91
CA GLN A 25 19.59 5.43 2.79
C GLN A 25 19.67 3.95 3.24
N PRO A 26 18.81 3.08 2.71
CA PRO A 26 17.70 3.39 1.79
C PRO A 26 16.58 4.14 2.51
N THR A 27 16.02 5.16 1.85
CA THR A 27 14.89 5.93 2.38
C THR A 27 13.69 5.02 2.61
N GLN A 28 13.08 5.12 3.78
CA GLN A 28 11.88 4.37 4.15
C GLN A 28 10.77 5.30 4.57
N LEU A 29 9.55 4.99 4.13
CA LEU A 29 8.32 5.50 4.73
C LEU A 29 7.96 4.59 5.90
N ILE A 30 7.72 5.18 7.06
CA ILE A 30 7.32 4.48 8.28
C ILE A 30 5.93 4.98 8.66
N ILE A 31 4.98 4.05 8.78
CA ILE A 31 3.64 4.29 9.30
C ILE A 31 3.51 3.56 10.65
N PRO A 32 3.47 4.28 11.78
CA PRO A 32 3.26 3.65 13.09
C PRO A 32 1.86 3.02 13.15
N LEU A 33 1.76 1.78 13.62
CA LEU A 33 0.46 1.11 13.88
C LEU A 33 0.08 1.18 15.37
N GLY A 34 1.07 1.32 16.24
CA GLY A 34 0.94 1.44 17.70
C GLY A 34 2.32 1.62 18.32
N GLU A 35 2.46 1.45 19.64
CA GLU A 35 3.72 1.69 20.35
C GLU A 35 4.85 0.75 19.94
N GLN A 36 4.52 -0.49 19.55
CA GLN A 36 5.50 -1.55 19.28
C GLN A 36 5.42 -2.10 17.85
N GLN A 37 4.62 -1.47 16.99
CA GLN A 37 4.37 -1.98 15.64
C GLN A 37 4.35 -0.84 14.61
N ALA A 38 5.00 -1.07 13.46
CA ALA A 38 4.99 -0.13 12.35
C ALA A 38 5.11 -0.85 11.01
N LEU A 39 4.55 -0.24 9.97
CA LEU A 39 4.77 -0.63 8.58
C LEU A 39 5.93 0.17 8.00
N HIS A 40 6.87 -0.54 7.39
CA HIS A 40 8.02 0.05 6.71
C HIS A 40 7.92 -0.24 5.20
N PHE A 41 8.05 0.83 4.41
CA PHE A 41 8.10 0.75 2.95
C PHE A 41 9.41 1.34 2.49
N ARG A 42 10.18 0.61 1.68
CA ARG A 42 11.32 1.22 0.99
C ARG A 42 10.79 2.16 -0.08
N VAL A 43 11.45 3.31 -0.21
CA VAL A 43 11.10 4.34 -1.19
C VAL A 43 12.16 4.34 -2.28
N ALA A 44 11.82 3.81 -3.44
CA ALA A 44 12.69 3.77 -4.62
C ALA A 44 12.82 5.13 -5.30
N TYR A 45 11.85 6.03 -5.11
CA TYR A 45 11.89 7.41 -5.58
C TYR A 45 10.94 8.29 -4.77
N PHE A 46 11.47 9.40 -4.25
CA PHE A 46 10.67 10.42 -3.59
C PHE A 46 10.39 11.57 -4.58
N SER A 47 9.11 11.93 -4.75
CA SER A 47 8.69 13.03 -5.61
C SER A 47 8.20 14.21 -4.75
N PRO A 48 8.61 15.46 -5.03
CA PRO A 48 8.03 16.65 -4.42
C PRO A 48 6.52 16.79 -4.65
N THR A 49 5.98 16.14 -5.69
CA THR A 49 4.54 16.13 -6.01
C THR A 49 3.77 15.00 -5.29
N GLN A 50 4.37 14.36 -4.29
CA GLN A 50 3.77 13.25 -3.51
C GLN A 50 3.42 11.99 -4.31
N HIS A 51 3.97 11.84 -5.52
CA HIS A 51 3.93 10.59 -6.28
C HIS A 51 5.20 9.80 -5.99
N HIS A 52 5.23 9.15 -4.82
CA HIS A 52 6.34 8.30 -4.43
C HIS A 52 6.29 6.98 -5.19
N ARG A 53 7.45 6.34 -5.32
CA ARG A 53 7.57 4.96 -5.78
C ARG A 53 8.03 4.10 -4.61
N PHE A 54 7.18 3.18 -4.19
CA PHE A 54 7.43 2.27 -3.07
C PHE A 54 7.87 0.91 -3.62
N GLU A 55 8.76 0.24 -2.88
CA GLU A 55 9.09 -1.15 -3.15
C GLU A 55 8.21 -2.05 -2.28
N PHE A 56 7.54 -2.99 -2.92
CA PHE A 56 6.75 -4.02 -2.26
C PHE A 56 7.53 -5.35 -2.24
N PRO A 57 7.32 -6.22 -1.22
CA PRO A 57 6.31 -6.10 -0.16
C PRO A 57 6.69 -5.09 0.92
N ALA A 58 5.67 -4.51 1.55
CA ALA A 58 5.85 -3.77 2.79
C ALA A 58 6.34 -4.71 3.89
N ARG A 59 6.98 -4.17 4.93
CA ARG A 59 7.42 -4.96 6.08
C ARG A 59 6.70 -4.51 7.34
N LEU A 60 6.06 -5.46 8.04
CA LEU A 60 5.61 -5.24 9.40
C LEU A 60 6.79 -5.42 10.35
N VAL A 61 7.10 -4.39 11.12
CA VAL A 61 8.14 -4.38 12.13
C VAL A 61 7.49 -4.42 13.50
N THR A 62 7.87 -5.41 14.30
CA THR A 62 7.43 -5.59 15.68
C THR A 62 8.63 -5.79 16.60
N ALA A 63 8.41 -5.87 17.91
CA ALA A 63 9.44 -6.27 18.86
C ALA A 63 10.08 -7.65 18.54
N SER A 64 9.35 -8.52 17.86
CA SER A 64 9.79 -9.88 17.50
C SER A 64 10.62 -9.93 16.22
N GLY A 65 10.69 -8.83 15.46
CA GLY A 65 11.45 -8.74 14.23
C GLY A 65 10.67 -8.09 13.09
N SER A 66 11.13 -8.34 11.86
CA SER A 66 10.56 -7.73 10.66
C SER A 66 10.23 -8.80 9.62
N HIS A 67 8.99 -8.80 9.13
CA HIS A 67 8.53 -9.76 8.12
C HIS A 67 7.74 -9.06 7.00
N PRO A 68 7.78 -9.59 5.76
CA PRO A 68 7.00 -9.04 4.66
C PRO A 68 5.50 -9.26 4.88
N VAL A 69 4.68 -8.33 4.41
CA VAL A 69 3.21 -8.44 4.40
C VAL A 69 2.67 -8.25 2.98
N ASP A 70 1.62 -8.99 2.66
CA ASP A 70 0.89 -8.84 1.40
C ASP A 70 -0.05 -7.63 1.44
N PHE A 71 -0.67 -7.31 0.30
CA PHE A 71 -1.55 -6.15 0.20
C PHE A 71 -2.80 -6.27 1.08
N ALA A 72 -3.36 -7.48 1.24
CA ALA A 72 -4.54 -7.72 2.06
C ALA A 72 -4.25 -7.45 3.55
N THR A 73 -3.12 -7.95 4.05
CA THR A 73 -2.69 -7.70 5.43
C THR A 73 -2.36 -6.22 5.62
N LEU A 74 -1.63 -5.63 4.67
CA LEU A 74 -1.28 -4.21 4.67
C LEU A 74 -2.52 -3.31 4.75
N SER A 75 -3.50 -3.51 3.87
CA SER A 75 -4.69 -2.66 3.79
C SER A 75 -5.54 -2.80 5.05
N ARG A 76 -5.70 -4.01 5.59
CA ARG A 76 -6.38 -4.25 6.87
C ARG A 76 -5.72 -3.50 8.02
N LEU A 77 -4.40 -3.61 8.18
CA LEU A 77 -3.66 -2.92 9.25
C LEU A 77 -3.83 -1.39 9.20
N ILE A 78 -3.85 -0.81 7.99
CA ILE A 78 -4.11 0.61 7.81
C ILE A 78 -5.55 0.98 8.17
N VAL A 79 -6.53 0.18 7.75
CA VAL A 79 -7.95 0.43 8.07
C VAL A 79 -8.19 0.34 9.58
N ASP A 80 -7.64 -0.68 10.25
CA ASP A 80 -7.79 -0.85 11.69
C ASP A 80 -7.14 0.33 12.45
N LYS A 81 -5.95 0.76 12.02
CA LYS A 81 -5.31 1.98 12.54
C LYS A 81 -6.23 3.20 12.40
N LEU A 82 -6.75 3.46 11.21
CA LEU A 82 -7.61 4.62 10.94
C LEU A 82 -8.92 4.54 11.72
N GLN A 83 -9.48 3.33 11.88
CA GLN A 83 -10.67 3.10 12.68
C GLN A 83 -10.47 3.56 14.12
N HIS A 84 -9.36 3.16 14.74
CA HIS A 84 -9.03 3.56 16.11
C HIS A 84 -8.74 5.05 16.22
N GLN A 85 -7.99 5.63 15.28
CA GLN A 85 -7.60 7.05 15.33
C GLN A 85 -8.76 8.01 15.12
N LEU A 86 -9.70 7.65 14.25
CA LEU A 86 -10.82 8.50 13.86
C LEU A 86 -12.15 8.07 14.49
N LEU A 87 -12.12 7.07 15.37
CA LEU A 87 -13.30 6.48 16.04
C LEU A 87 -14.40 6.09 15.05
N LEU A 88 -14.00 5.44 13.95
CA LEU A 88 -14.92 5.10 12.86
C LEU A 88 -15.78 3.87 13.20
N PRO A 89 -17.03 3.81 12.70
CA PRO A 89 -17.86 2.62 12.83
C PRO A 89 -17.23 1.41 12.13
N ALA A 90 -17.23 0.25 12.79
CA ALA A 90 -16.66 -0.98 12.26
C ALA A 90 -17.24 -1.37 10.88
N THR A 91 -18.55 -1.24 10.72
CA THR A 91 -19.27 -1.55 9.46
C THR A 91 -18.80 -0.70 8.28
N SER A 92 -18.51 0.59 8.51
CA SER A 92 -17.97 1.49 7.50
C SER A 92 -16.54 1.08 7.11
N CYS A 93 -15.71 0.72 8.08
CA CYS A 93 -14.35 0.24 7.85
C CYS A 93 -14.31 -1.09 7.09
N GLU A 94 -15.22 -2.03 7.41
CA GLU A 94 -15.36 -3.29 6.67
C GLU A 94 -15.75 -3.06 5.21
N THR A 95 -16.77 -2.21 4.98
CA THR A 95 -17.22 -1.85 3.63
C THR A 95 -16.08 -1.17 2.85
N PHE A 96 -15.35 -0.26 3.49
CA PHE A 96 -14.20 0.39 2.87
C PHE A 96 -13.10 -0.61 2.51
N HIS A 97 -12.74 -1.51 3.43
CA HIS A 97 -11.74 -2.54 3.19
C HIS A 97 -12.14 -3.45 2.02
N GLN A 98 -13.40 -3.89 1.95
CA GLN A 98 -13.90 -4.66 0.81
C GLN A 98 -13.71 -3.92 -0.51
N ARG A 99 -14.10 -2.64 -0.58
CA ARG A 99 -13.92 -1.81 -1.79
C ARG A 99 -12.46 -1.62 -2.18
N VAL A 100 -11.56 -1.52 -1.20
CA VAL A 100 -10.10 -1.45 -1.45
C VAL A 100 -9.60 -2.76 -2.08
N MET A 101 -10.05 -3.91 -1.57
CA MET A 101 -9.69 -5.22 -2.12
C MET A 101 -10.27 -5.45 -3.52
N GLU A 102 -11.52 -5.05 -3.76
CA GLU A 102 -12.13 -5.09 -5.09
C GLU A 102 -11.38 -4.22 -6.09
N SER A 103 -11.03 -2.98 -5.69
CA SER A 103 -10.23 -2.06 -6.50
C SER A 103 -8.86 -2.64 -6.87
N HIS A 104 -8.20 -3.30 -5.92
CA HIS A 104 -6.92 -3.98 -6.15
C HIS A 104 -7.08 -5.12 -7.16
N ALA A 105 -8.07 -5.99 -6.98
CA ALA A 105 -8.36 -7.09 -7.88
C ALA A 105 -8.70 -6.62 -9.31
N HIS A 106 -9.59 -5.64 -9.44
CA HIS A 106 -9.96 -5.06 -10.74
C HIS A 106 -8.77 -4.41 -11.44
N THR A 107 -7.91 -3.71 -10.70
CA THR A 107 -6.70 -3.09 -11.26
C THR A 107 -5.74 -4.14 -11.79
N GLN A 108 -5.53 -5.22 -11.02
CA GLN A 108 -4.66 -6.32 -11.45
C GLN A 108 -5.23 -7.02 -12.70
N GLN A 109 -6.53 -7.33 -12.71
CA GLN A 109 -7.20 -7.92 -13.87
C GLN A 109 -7.10 -7.03 -15.12
N ALA A 110 -7.26 -5.72 -14.98
CA ALA A 110 -7.13 -4.79 -16.10
C ALA A 110 -5.70 -4.71 -16.64
N ILE A 111 -4.70 -4.83 -15.76
CA ILE A 111 -3.29 -4.90 -16.16
C ILE A 111 -3.00 -6.21 -16.89
N ASP A 112 -3.45 -7.35 -16.36
CA ASP A 112 -3.23 -8.67 -16.95
C ASP A 112 -3.89 -8.76 -18.33
N ALA A 113 -5.14 -8.30 -18.45
CA ALA A 113 -5.83 -8.23 -19.73
C ALA A 113 -5.05 -7.39 -20.76
N ARG A 114 -4.51 -6.23 -20.37
CA ARG A 114 -3.71 -5.38 -21.28
C ARG A 114 -2.44 -6.07 -21.76
N HIS A 115 -1.79 -6.86 -20.92
CA HIS A 115 -0.62 -7.65 -21.31
C HIS A 115 -1.01 -8.77 -22.29
N ASP A 116 -2.14 -9.44 -22.07
CA ASP A 116 -2.68 -10.43 -23.02
C ASP A 116 -2.95 -9.81 -24.40
N TRP A 117 -3.52 -8.60 -24.45
CA TRP A 117 -3.74 -7.88 -25.72
C TRP A 117 -2.44 -7.50 -26.45
N ALA A 118 -1.35 -7.25 -25.73
CA ALA A 118 -0.04 -7.00 -26.36
C ALA A 118 0.51 -8.30 -26.97
N ALA A 119 0.50 -9.40 -26.20
CA ALA A 119 0.96 -10.72 -26.65
C ALA A 119 0.13 -11.29 -27.82
N LEU A 120 -1.19 -11.09 -27.81
CA LEU A 120 -2.09 -11.53 -28.90
C LEU A 120 -1.86 -10.75 -30.20
N ARG A 121 -1.35 -9.51 -30.15
CA ARG A 121 -0.98 -8.73 -31.34
C ARG A 121 0.33 -9.18 -31.97
N GLU A 122 1.31 -9.60 -31.17
CA GLU A 122 2.57 -10.16 -31.68
C GLU A 122 2.37 -11.51 -32.38
N LYS A 123 1.42 -12.33 -31.91
CA LYS A 123 1.14 -13.65 -32.50
C LYS A 123 0.39 -13.62 -33.84
N LYS A 124 -0.12 -12.45 -34.25
CA LYS A 124 -0.82 -12.24 -35.53
C LYS A 124 0.06 -11.56 -36.60
N ARG A 125 1.37 -11.47 -36.38
CA ARG A 125 2.32 -10.90 -37.32
C ARG A 125 3.23 -11.95 -37.93
#